data_AF-A0A6L9KKK2-F1
#
_entry.id   AF-A0A6L9KKK2-F1
#
_cell.length_a   1.000
_cell.length_b   1.000
_cell.length_c   1.000
_cell.angle_alpha   90.00
_cell.angle_beta   90.00
_cell.angle_gamma   90.00
#
_symmetry.space_group_name_H-M   'P 1'
#
loop_
_entity.id
_entity.type
_entity.pdbx_description
1 polymer ?
#
loop_
_entity_poly.entity_id
_entity_poly.type
_entity_poly.pdbx_seq_one_letter_code
_entity_poly.pdbx_strand_id
1 'polypeptide(L)' 'MDSVSNEIKDLRAGSVELKAKRLAAEATRRGLILLTCGTYGNVVRILVPLTVSDAIVDEGLAIMAASLAAIQAS' A
#
# COMPACT_ATOMS: atom_id res chain seq x y z
N MET A 1 -9.26 -28.35 -6.19
CA MET A 1 -8.10 -27.44 -6.25
C MET A 1 -8.41 -26.04 -5.73
N ASP A 2 -9.63 -25.53 -5.95
CA ASP A 2 -9.96 -24.12 -5.65
C ASP A 2 -10.16 -23.83 -4.15
N SER A 3 -10.70 -24.79 -3.37
CA SER A 3 -10.92 -24.62 -1.92
C SER A 3 -9.62 -24.54 -1.11
N VAL A 4 -8.63 -25.40 -1.42
CA VAL A 4 -7.30 -25.38 -0.77
C VAL A 4 -6.55 -24.09 -1.09
N SER A 5 -6.75 -23.54 -2.30
CA SER A 5 -6.14 -22.27 -2.71
C SER A 5 -6.69 -21.07 -1.93
N ASN A 6 -7.97 -21.11 -1.53
CA ASN A 6 -8.58 -20.08 -0.68
C ASN A 6 -8.16 -20.22 0.80
N GLU A 7 -8.12 -21.43 1.35
CA GLU A 7 -7.60 -21.65 2.71
C GLU A 7 -6.13 -21.23 2.85
N ILE A 8 -5.31 -21.48 1.83
CA ILE A 8 -3.91 -21.03 1.80
C ILE A 8 -3.81 -19.48 1.68
N LYS A 9 -4.75 -18.82 0.99
CA LYS A 9 -4.82 -17.35 0.97
C LYS A 9 -5.18 -16.80 2.34
N ASP A 10 -6.15 -17.40 3.02
CA ASP A 10 -6.63 -16.93 4.32
C ASP A 10 -5.59 -17.18 5.44
N LEU A 11 -4.85 -18.28 5.39
CA LEU A 11 -3.70 -18.55 6.28
C LEU A 11 -2.54 -17.55 6.09
N ARG A 12 -2.43 -16.93 4.91
CA ARG A 12 -1.39 -15.96 4.55
C ARG A 12 -1.83 -14.51 4.68
N ALA A 13 -3.14 -14.25 4.69
CA ALA A 13 -3.78 -12.95 4.91
C ALA A 13 -3.63 -12.53 6.37
N GLY A 14 -2.39 -12.33 6.82
CA GLY A 14 -2.07 -11.82 8.13
C GLY A 14 -2.30 -10.31 8.22
N SER A 15 -2.19 -9.78 9.45
CA SER A 15 -2.33 -8.35 9.76
C SER A 15 -1.46 -7.42 8.91
N VAL A 16 -0.38 -7.93 8.29
CA VAL A 16 0.56 -7.16 7.46
C VAL A 16 0.02 -6.89 6.05
N GLU A 17 -0.67 -7.85 5.41
CA GLU A 17 -1.31 -7.62 4.10
C GLU A 17 -2.39 -6.53 4.22
N LEU A 18 -3.19 -6.60 5.28
CA LEU A 18 -4.23 -5.61 5.56
C LEU A 18 -3.66 -4.20 5.70
N LYS A 19 -2.45 -4.04 6.27
CA LYS A 19 -1.81 -2.73 6.42
C LYS A 19 -1.44 -2.09 5.09
N ALA A 20 -0.90 -2.85 4.13
CA ALA A 20 -0.56 -2.33 2.80
C ALA A 20 -1.81 -1.87 2.03
N LYS A 21 -2.89 -2.66 2.09
CA LYS A 21 -4.18 -2.30 1.49
C LYS A 21 -4.81 -1.06 2.16
N ARG A 22 -4.78 -0.99 3.49
CA ARG A 22 -5.24 0.19 4.26
C ARG A 22 -4.44 1.44 3.90
N LEU A 23 -3.12 1.32 3.77
CA LEU A 23 -2.24 2.43 3.38
C LEU A 23 -2.60 2.95 1.99
N ALA A 24 -2.73 2.04 1.00
CA ALA A 24 -3.07 2.42 -0.36
C ALA A 24 -4.45 3.10 -0.44
N ALA A 25 -5.44 2.59 0.31
CA ALA A 25 -6.76 3.20 0.38
C ALA A 25 -6.73 4.61 1.00
N GLU A 26 -6.03 4.80 2.12
CA GLU A 26 -5.90 6.10 2.77
C GLU A 26 -5.13 7.11 1.92
N ALA A 27 -4.03 6.68 1.28
CA ALA A 27 -3.28 7.51 0.34
C ALA A 27 -4.15 7.95 -0.85
N THR A 28 -4.99 7.04 -1.38
CA THR A 28 -5.91 7.36 -2.48
C THR A 28 -6.92 8.43 -2.07
N ARG A 29 -7.45 8.39 -0.84
CA ARG A 29 -8.33 9.44 -0.31
C ARG A 29 -7.66 10.81 -0.24
N ARG A 30 -6.32 10.83 -0.14
CA ARG A 30 -5.50 12.06 -0.12
C ARG A 30 -4.94 12.45 -1.48
N GLY A 31 -5.33 11.75 -2.55
CA GLY A 31 -4.92 12.06 -3.92
C GLY A 31 -3.64 11.36 -4.39
N LEU A 32 -3.07 10.44 -3.61
CA LEU A 32 -1.90 9.65 -4.01
C LEU A 32 -2.29 8.21 -4.36
N ILE A 33 -2.04 7.81 -5.61
CA ILE A 33 -2.25 6.44 -6.07
C ILE A 33 -1.03 5.59 -5.71
N LEU A 34 -1.24 4.52 -4.94
CA LEU A 34 -0.21 3.55 -4.58
C LEU A 34 -0.57 2.16 -5.10
N LEU A 35 0.44 1.42 -5.59
CA LEU A 35 0.27 0.04 -6.04
C LEU A 35 0.77 -0.93 -4.98
N THR A 36 -0.06 -1.91 -4.62
CA THR A 36 0.35 -3.05 -3.79
C THR A 36 0.77 -4.23 -4.65
N CYS A 37 1.75 -5.03 -4.21
CA CYS A 37 2.19 -6.24 -4.91
C CYS A 37 2.81 -7.28 -3.95
N GLY A 38 3.45 -8.30 -4.54
CA GLY A 38 4.08 -9.42 -3.83
C GLY A 38 3.12 -10.57 -3.55
N THR A 39 3.66 -11.77 -3.31
CA THR A 39 2.86 -12.99 -3.07
C THR A 39 1.88 -12.84 -1.91
N TYR A 40 2.23 -12.02 -0.92
CA TYR A 40 1.43 -11.74 0.27
C TYR A 40 0.69 -10.40 0.22
N GLY A 41 0.74 -9.68 -0.90
CA GLY A 41 0.05 -8.38 -1.06
C GLY A 41 0.49 -7.28 -0.08
N ASN A 42 1.63 -7.45 0.61
CA ASN A 42 2.09 -6.60 1.69
C ASN A 42 3.22 -5.63 1.28
N VAL A 43 3.53 -5.55 -0.01
CA VAL A 43 4.56 -4.64 -0.55
C VAL A 43 3.90 -3.48 -1.28
N VAL A 44 4.37 -2.26 -1.04
CA VAL A 44 3.95 -1.05 -1.77
C VAL A 44 5.06 -0.64 -2.74
N ARG A 45 4.72 -0.38 -4.00
CA ARG A 45 5.66 0.09 -5.03
C ARG A 45 5.57 1.60 -5.21
N ILE A 46 6.72 2.26 -5.21
CA ILE A 46 6.88 3.66 -5.58
C ILE A 46 7.52 3.67 -6.97
N LEU A 47 6.71 3.92 -8.01
CA LEU A 47 7.12 3.93 -9.42
C LEU A 47 6.91 5.31 -10.00
N VAL A 48 7.70 6.26 -9.51
CA VAL A 48 7.68 7.65 -9.95
C VAL A 48 8.38 7.80 -11.31
N PRO A 49 7.90 8.65 -12.23
CA PRO A 49 8.60 8.94 -13.48
C PRO A 49 9.97 9.57 -13.25
N LEU A 50 10.98 9.18 -14.04
CA LEU A 50 12.35 9.72 -13.90
C LEU A 50 12.47 11.21 -14.19
N THR A 51 11.49 11.80 -14.87
CA THR A 51 11.45 13.22 -15.25
C THR A 51 10.63 14.08 -14.28
N VAL A 52 10.10 13.52 -13.20
CA VAL A 52 9.33 14.28 -12.22
C VAL A 52 10.25 15.26 -11.47
N SER A 53 9.72 16.38 -11.00
CA SER A 53 10.46 17.28 -10.12
C SER A 53 10.51 16.75 -8.68
N ASP A 54 11.57 17.10 -7.96
CA ASP A 54 11.74 16.75 -6.54
C ASP A 54 10.56 17.22 -5.68
N ALA A 55 10.00 18.40 -5.96
CA ALA A 55 8.86 18.93 -5.22
C ALA A 55 7.62 18.03 -5.27
N ILE A 56 7.36 17.37 -6.41
CA ILE A 56 6.24 16.43 -6.54
C ILE A 56 6.56 15.10 -5.85
N VAL A 57 7.83 14.68 -5.84
CA VAL A 57 8.26 13.52 -5.05
C VAL A 57 8.03 13.78 -3.58
N ASP A 58 8.45 14.94 -3.08
CA ASP A 58 8.29 15.33 -1.68
C ASP A 58 6.81 15.40 -1.28
N GLU A 59 5.95 15.97 -2.14
CA GLU A 59 4.50 15.97 -1.93
C GLU A 59 3.94 14.55 -1.79
N GLY A 60 4.29 13.65 -2.72
CA GLY A 60 3.85 12.26 -2.68
C GLY A 60 4.34 11.52 -1.43
N LEU A 61 5.61 11.73 -1.04
CA LEU A 61 6.18 11.15 0.17
C LEU A 61 5.50 11.69 1.44
N ALA A 62 5.18 12.99 1.48
CA ALA A 62 4.47 13.61 2.60
C ALA A 62 3.05 13.04 2.76
N ILE A 63 2.31 12.87 1.67
CA ILE A 63 0.98 12.23 1.68
C ILE A 63 1.08 10.79 2.19
N MET A 64 2.07 10.03 1.72
CA MET A 64 2.28 8.65 2.14
C MET A 64 2.63 8.54 3.63
N ALA A 65 3.50 9.41 4.15
CA ALA A 65 3.85 9.46 5.57
C ALA A 65 2.62 9.77 6.44
N ALA A 66 1.81 10.77 6.05
CA ALA A 66 0.59 11.13 6.75
C ALA A 66 -0.46 9.99 6.72
N SER A 67 -0.57 9.28 5.60
CA SER A 67 -1.44 8.12 5.46
C SER A 67 -1.02 6.98 6.37
N LEU A 68 0.29 6.70 6.44
CA LEU A 68 0.83 5.66 7.31
C LEU A 68 0.58 5.97 8.79
N ALA A 69 0.82 7.21 9.22
CA ALA A 69 0.54 7.64 10.59
C ALA A 69 -0.95 7.47 10.96
N ALA A 70 -1.87 7.81 10.05
CA ALA A 70 -3.31 7.69 10.27
C ALA A 70 -3.75 6.23 10.51
N ILE A 71 -3.21 5.28 9.73
CA ILE A 71 -3.59 3.86 9.85
C ILE A 71 -2.84 3.12 10.97
N GLN A 72 -1.78 3.70 11.53
CA GLN A 72 -1.04 3.12 12.66
C GLN A 72 -1.69 3.46 14.01
N ALA A 73 -2.39 4.59 14.10
CA ALA A 73 -3.07 5.02 15.31
C ALA A 73 -4.42 4.30 15.56
N SER A 74 -4.81 3.35 14.69
CA SER A 74 -6.09 2.62 14.73
C SER A 74 -5.96 1.14 14.41
#